data_AF-A0A6L7Z726-F1
#
_entry.id   AF-A0A6L7Z726-F1
#
_cell.length_a   1.000
_cell.length_b   1.000
_cell.length_c   1.000
_cell.angle_alpha   90.00
_cell.angle_beta   90.00
_cell.angle_gamma   90.00
#
_symmetry.space_group_name_H-M   'P 1'
#
loop_
_entity.id
_entity.type
_entity.pdbx_description
1 polymer ?
#
loop_
_entity_poly.entity_id
_entity_poly.type
_entity_poly.pdbx_seq_one_letter_code
_entity_poly.pdbx_strand_id
1 'polypeptide(L)'
;MMRSTVAAIFALPCAAVACLDAPPAPITAVDSAGVEIVRIPDLQTLDLPEIELRLLHSTASIPDLVFSHVIGAVFQTDTSLAIADDRSHEIVFLDPGGSLRARSGGEGRGPGEYTSIGRIGIGVDGVPFVFDSRQRRFTFLEPGWIRGHHALHRPRATRAHRHDRFPGPHAVLRVGTGRPNPWRRCAGGGHGRREENLDSRLPEHVRGGGPVELAPET
;
A
#
# COMPACT_ATOMS: atom_id res chain seq x y z
N MET A 1 104.10 -11.28 0.82
CA MET A 1 103.62 -10.94 -0.54
C MET A 1 102.29 -11.65 -0.78
N MET A 2 101.33 -10.97 -1.46
CA MET A 2 99.97 -11.41 -1.91
C MET A 2 98.93 -11.65 -0.80
N ARG A 3 98.01 -10.72 -0.50
CA ARG A 3 96.78 -10.25 -1.20
C ARG A 3 95.67 -11.30 -1.32
N SER A 4 94.53 -11.06 -0.65
CA SER A 4 93.18 -11.03 -1.25
C SER A 4 92.10 -10.66 -0.23
N THR A 5 91.54 -9.46 -0.35
CA THR A 5 90.30 -9.04 0.31
C THR A 5 89.15 -9.33 -0.64
N VAL A 6 88.24 -10.23 -0.27
CA VAL A 6 87.02 -10.53 -1.03
C VAL A 6 85.92 -9.59 -0.53
N ALA A 7 85.49 -8.65 -1.38
CA ALA A 7 84.33 -7.81 -1.13
C ALA A 7 83.07 -8.55 -1.58
N ALA A 8 82.25 -8.99 -0.62
CA ALA A 8 80.93 -9.55 -0.90
C ALA A 8 79.94 -8.41 -1.16
N ILE A 9 79.59 -8.19 -2.43
CA ILE A 9 78.48 -7.33 -2.82
C ILE A 9 77.20 -8.13 -2.58
N PHE A 10 76.51 -7.85 -1.48
CA PHE A 10 75.13 -8.30 -1.28
C PHE A 10 74.21 -7.43 -2.13
N ALA A 11 73.86 -7.91 -3.32
CA ALA A 11 72.73 -7.39 -4.07
C ALA A 11 71.45 -7.79 -3.31
N LEU A 12 70.87 -6.83 -2.60
CA LEU A 12 69.55 -6.98 -1.99
C LEU A 12 68.51 -7.13 -3.12
N PRO A 13 67.77 -8.24 -3.21
CA PRO A 13 66.65 -8.30 -4.12
C PRO A 13 65.56 -7.40 -3.55
N CYS A 14 65.27 -6.31 -4.26
CA CYS A 14 64.11 -5.47 -4.04
C CYS A 14 62.87 -6.33 -4.30
N ALA A 15 62.37 -6.99 -3.26
CA ALA A 15 61.09 -7.70 -3.31
C ALA A 15 59.99 -6.63 -3.45
N ALA A 16 59.48 -6.48 -4.66
CA ALA A 16 58.27 -5.72 -4.93
C ALA A 16 57.08 -6.45 -4.29
N VAL A 17 56.88 -6.24 -2.98
CA VAL A 17 55.60 -6.50 -2.33
C VAL A 17 54.79 -5.22 -2.46
N ALA A 18 54.14 -5.06 -3.61
CA ALA A 18 53.20 -3.98 -3.86
C ALA A 18 51.85 -4.59 -4.28
N CYS A 19 51.30 -5.43 -3.42
CA CYS A 19 49.85 -5.51 -3.26
C CYS A 19 49.56 -4.86 -1.91
N LEU A 20 49.69 -3.53 -1.84
CA LEU A 20 49.04 -2.78 -0.77
C LEU A 20 47.58 -2.62 -1.18
N ASP A 21 46.69 -3.07 -0.30
CA ASP A 21 45.29 -2.72 -0.28
C ASP A 21 45.13 -1.23 -0.59
N ALA A 22 44.58 -0.92 -1.77
CA ALA A 22 44.23 0.44 -2.10
C ALA A 22 43.17 0.91 -1.10
N PRO A 23 43.30 2.13 -0.53
CA PRO A 23 42.29 2.65 0.38
C PRO A 23 40.92 2.67 -0.32
N PRO A 24 39.83 2.34 0.40
CA PRO A 24 38.50 2.34 -0.18
C PRO A 24 38.20 3.73 -0.74
N ALA A 25 37.57 3.76 -1.93
CA ALA A 25 37.19 5.01 -2.54
C ALA A 25 36.31 5.83 -1.57
N PRO A 26 36.44 7.16 -1.55
CA PRO A 26 35.65 7.99 -0.64
C PRO A 26 34.19 8.08 -1.09
N ILE A 27 33.30 8.33 -0.13
CA ILE A 27 31.94 8.79 -0.42
C ILE A 27 32.04 10.14 -1.11
N THR A 28 31.29 10.33 -2.19
CA THR A 28 31.26 11.60 -2.94
C THR A 28 29.83 12.09 -3.08
N ALA A 29 29.64 13.40 -3.04
CA ALA A 29 28.37 14.05 -3.30
C ALA A 29 28.55 15.05 -4.44
N VAL A 30 27.64 15.02 -5.42
CA VAL A 30 27.66 15.95 -6.56
C VAL A 30 26.25 16.46 -6.78
N ASP A 31 26.09 17.79 -6.87
CA ASP A 31 24.84 18.39 -7.34
C ASP A 31 24.69 18.18 -8.85
N SER A 32 23.53 17.68 -9.26
CA SER A 32 23.14 17.57 -10.65
C SER A 32 21.76 18.18 -10.83
N ALA A 33 21.74 19.43 -11.28
CA ALA A 33 20.51 20.20 -11.53
C ALA A 33 19.59 20.32 -10.30
N GLY A 34 20.17 20.55 -9.12
CA GLY A 34 19.42 20.66 -7.86
C GLY A 34 19.07 19.33 -7.20
N VAL A 35 19.60 18.21 -7.71
CA VAL A 35 19.53 16.90 -7.07
C VAL A 35 20.93 16.52 -6.58
N GLU A 36 21.08 16.36 -5.27
CA GLU A 36 22.31 15.87 -4.67
C GLU A 36 22.44 14.35 -4.91
N ILE A 37 23.46 13.97 -5.68
CA ILE A 37 23.80 12.58 -5.96
C ILE A 37 24.93 12.17 -5.02
N VAL A 38 24.60 11.35 -4.02
CA VAL A 38 25.58 10.74 -3.12
C VAL A 38 25.98 9.37 -3.64
N ARG A 39 27.27 9.18 -3.91
CA ARG A 39 27.86 7.90 -4.31
C ARG A 39 28.60 7.30 -3.14
N ILE A 40 28.14 6.14 -2.71
CA ILE A 40 28.78 5.30 -1.70
C ILE A 40 29.42 4.14 -2.46
N PRO A 41 30.76 4.09 -2.59
CA PRO A 41 31.44 3.09 -3.41
C PRO A 41 31.41 1.70 -2.79
N ASP A 42 31.32 1.62 -1.47
CA ASP A 42 31.17 0.36 -0.75
C ASP A 42 30.21 0.54 0.44
N LEU A 43 29.04 -0.08 0.35
CA LEU A 43 28.03 -0.07 1.41
C LEU A 43 28.50 -0.80 2.68
N GLN A 44 29.45 -1.74 2.58
CA GLN A 44 29.95 -2.50 3.71
C GLN A 44 30.88 -1.68 4.63
N THR A 45 31.39 -0.55 4.13
CA THR A 45 32.21 0.39 4.92
C THR A 45 31.38 1.30 5.80
N LEU A 46 30.07 1.34 5.58
CA LEU A 46 29.16 2.15 6.40
C LEU A 46 28.91 1.44 7.73
N ASP A 47 28.91 2.23 8.80
CA ASP A 47 28.38 1.83 10.09
C ASP A 47 26.85 1.75 9.99
N LEU A 48 26.35 0.62 9.47
CA LEU A 48 24.93 0.37 9.30
C LEU A 48 24.35 -0.20 10.61
N PRO A 49 23.13 0.21 11.00
CA PRO A 49 22.50 -0.36 12.17
C PRO A 49 22.32 -1.87 11.99
N GLU A 50 22.67 -2.63 13.03
CA GLU A 50 22.40 -4.07 13.04
C GLU A 50 20.89 -4.31 13.16
N ILE A 51 20.35 -5.10 12.23
CA ILE A 51 18.93 -5.47 12.24
C ILE A 51 18.79 -6.75 13.07
N GLU A 52 18.30 -6.60 14.30
CA GLU A 52 17.92 -7.74 15.12
C GLU A 52 16.49 -8.17 14.79
N LEU A 53 16.33 -9.40 14.28
CA LEU A 53 15.03 -9.99 14.03
C LEU A 53 14.53 -10.71 15.29
N ARG A 54 13.52 -10.14 15.93
CA ARG A 54 12.80 -10.79 17.04
C ARG A 54 11.50 -11.42 16.55
N LEU A 55 11.38 -12.74 16.69
CA LEU A 55 10.10 -13.41 16.52
C LEU A 55 9.14 -12.95 17.63
N LEU A 56 8.09 -12.22 17.26
CA LEU A 56 7.06 -11.79 18.20
C LEU A 56 6.06 -12.92 18.44
N HIS A 57 5.48 -13.46 17.36
CA HIS A 57 4.41 -14.46 17.42
C HIS A 57 4.55 -15.48 16.29
N SER A 58 4.06 -16.69 16.54
CA SER A 58 3.89 -17.73 15.54
C SER A 58 2.45 -18.23 15.60
N THR A 59 1.79 -18.29 14.45
CA THR A 59 0.44 -18.87 14.31
C THR A 59 0.48 -20.39 14.13
N ALA A 60 1.66 -21.01 14.09
CA ALA A 60 1.81 -22.43 13.81
C ALA A 60 1.16 -23.35 14.86
N SER A 61 0.95 -22.85 16.08
CA SER A 61 0.29 -23.57 17.17
C SER A 61 -1.23 -23.33 17.24
N ILE A 62 -1.79 -22.47 16.38
CA ILE A 62 -3.22 -22.18 16.39
C ILE A 62 -3.93 -23.28 15.59
N PRO A 63 -4.80 -24.09 16.23
CA PRO A 63 -5.55 -25.13 15.52
C PRO A 63 -6.38 -24.55 14.38
N ASP A 64 -6.46 -25.28 13.26
CA ASP A 64 -7.31 -24.97 12.10
C ASP A 64 -7.05 -23.61 11.42
N LEU A 65 -5.94 -22.95 11.75
CA LEU A 65 -5.47 -21.74 11.07
C LEU A 65 -4.34 -22.10 10.10
N VAL A 66 -4.70 -22.27 8.83
CA VAL A 66 -3.76 -22.53 7.74
C VAL A 66 -3.81 -21.37 6.76
N PHE A 67 -2.66 -20.74 6.53
CA PHE A 67 -2.52 -19.74 5.49
C PHE A 67 -2.16 -20.37 4.16
N SER A 68 -2.89 -19.99 3.11
CA SER A 68 -2.74 -20.49 1.75
C SER A 68 -2.03 -19.48 0.86
N HIS A 69 -2.50 -18.23 0.81
CA HIS A 69 -1.87 -17.16 0.05
C HIS A 69 -2.06 -15.82 0.76
N VAL A 70 -1.13 -15.51 1.66
CA VAL A 70 -1.11 -14.23 2.36
C VAL A 70 -0.72 -13.11 1.39
N ILE A 71 -1.63 -12.18 1.12
CA ILE A 71 -1.33 -10.98 0.32
C ILE A 71 -0.78 -9.82 1.17
N GLY A 72 -1.03 -9.84 2.48
CA GLY A 72 -0.53 -8.81 3.38
C GLY A 72 -1.11 -8.89 4.78
N ALA A 73 -0.54 -8.09 5.66
CA ALA A 73 -1.00 -7.92 7.03
C ALA A 73 -0.85 -6.45 7.44
N VAL A 74 -1.69 -6.00 8.37
CA VAL A 74 -1.64 -4.64 8.92
C VAL A 74 -1.78 -4.70 10.44
N PHE A 75 -0.98 -3.91 11.14
CA PHE A 75 -1.16 -3.66 12.56
C PHE A 75 -2.29 -2.66 12.76
N GLN A 76 -3.11 -2.93 13.77
CA GLN A 76 -4.09 -2.01 14.30
C GLN A 76 -3.47 -1.14 15.40
N THR A 77 -4.21 -0.12 15.85
CA THR A 77 -3.73 0.85 16.85
C THR A 77 -3.44 0.22 18.21
N ASP A 78 -4.09 -0.89 18.55
CA ASP A 78 -3.87 -1.68 19.75
C ASP A 78 -2.78 -2.76 19.55
N THR A 79 -2.05 -2.73 18.43
CA THR A 79 -1.05 -3.72 18.01
C THR A 79 -1.60 -5.10 17.65
N SER A 80 -2.93 -5.25 17.58
CA SER A 80 -3.54 -6.43 16.98
C SER A 80 -3.23 -6.49 15.48
N LEU A 81 -3.36 -7.66 14.86
CA LEU A 81 -2.98 -7.87 13.46
C LEU A 81 -4.19 -8.34 12.65
N ALA A 82 -4.43 -7.69 11.51
CA ALA A 82 -5.34 -8.20 10.49
C ALA A 82 -4.51 -8.74 9.32
N ILE A 83 -4.69 -10.02 8.98
CA ILE A 83 -3.99 -10.71 7.90
C ILE A 83 -5.01 -11.05 6.83
N ALA A 84 -4.68 -10.78 5.56
CA ALA A 84 -5.52 -11.12 4.44
C ALA A 84 -4.94 -12.31 3.66
N ASP A 85 -5.75 -13.36 3.51
CA ASP A 85 -5.44 -14.56 2.74
C ASP A 85 -6.38 -14.67 1.54
N ASP A 86 -5.84 -14.46 0.34
CA ASP A 86 -6.62 -14.42 -0.90
C ASP A 86 -7.19 -15.78 -1.26
N ARG A 87 -6.39 -16.84 -1.11
CA ARG A 87 -6.80 -18.20 -1.51
C ARG A 87 -7.89 -18.74 -0.61
N SER A 88 -7.84 -18.41 0.68
CA SER A 88 -8.88 -18.77 1.63
C SER A 88 -10.06 -17.80 1.59
N HIS A 89 -9.95 -16.68 0.87
CA HIS A 89 -10.92 -15.58 0.85
C HIS A 89 -11.25 -15.05 2.25
N GLU A 90 -10.26 -15.03 3.13
CA GLU A 90 -10.44 -14.76 4.55
C GLU A 90 -9.53 -13.65 5.07
N ILE A 91 -10.05 -12.94 6.05
CA ILE A 91 -9.33 -11.99 6.88
C ILE A 91 -9.28 -12.56 8.30
N VAL A 92 -8.06 -12.76 8.77
CA VAL A 92 -7.75 -13.33 10.08
C VAL A 92 -7.33 -12.20 11.00
N PHE A 93 -7.98 -12.10 12.16
CA PHE A 93 -7.66 -11.14 13.20
C PHE A 93 -6.95 -11.84 14.34
N LEU A 94 -5.76 -11.35 14.69
CA LEU A 94 -4.98 -11.81 15.82
C LEU A 94 -4.91 -10.71 16.87
N ASP A 95 -4.98 -11.10 18.14
CA ASP A 95 -4.72 -10.21 19.26
C ASP A 95 -3.23 -9.80 19.33
N PRO A 96 -2.87 -8.79 20.12
CA PRO A 96 -1.47 -8.36 20.30
C PRO A 96 -0.51 -9.46 20.75
N GLY A 97 -1.02 -10.51 21.41
CA GLY A 97 -0.28 -11.71 21.81
C GLY A 97 -0.24 -12.81 20.75
N GLY A 98 -0.71 -12.54 19.53
CA GLY A 98 -0.71 -13.49 18.40
C GLY A 98 -1.79 -14.56 18.44
N SER A 99 -2.72 -14.52 19.40
CA SER A 99 -3.84 -15.48 19.47
C SER A 99 -4.94 -15.14 18.47
N LEU A 100 -5.65 -16.16 17.95
CA LEU A 100 -6.77 -15.96 17.03
C LEU A 100 -7.95 -15.29 17.75
N ARG A 101 -8.31 -14.08 17.30
CA ARG A 101 -9.46 -13.33 17.82
C ARG A 101 -10.72 -13.60 17.01
N ALA A 102 -10.61 -13.55 15.69
CA ALA A 102 -11.74 -13.71 14.78
C ALA A 102 -11.29 -14.06 13.35
N ARG A 103 -12.23 -14.62 12.58
CA ARG A 103 -12.15 -14.74 11.12
C ARG A 103 -13.34 -14.04 10.52
N SER A 104 -13.14 -13.45 9.35
CA SER A 104 -14.23 -12.90 8.53
C SER A 104 -13.91 -13.14 7.07
N GLY A 105 -14.92 -13.21 6.21
CA GLY A 105 -14.73 -13.52 4.81
C GLY A 105 -15.47 -14.76 4.37
N GLY A 106 -15.03 -15.31 3.25
CA GLY A 106 -15.67 -16.39 2.52
C GLY A 106 -15.64 -16.08 1.03
N GLU A 107 -15.57 -17.11 0.21
CA GLU A 107 -15.67 -16.96 -1.24
C GLU A 107 -17.08 -16.50 -1.61
N GLY A 108 -17.18 -15.44 -2.42
CA GLY A 108 -18.46 -15.00 -2.95
C GLY A 108 -18.55 -13.50 -3.21
N ARG A 109 -19.79 -13.00 -3.33
CA ARG A 109 -20.08 -11.60 -3.71
C ARG A 109 -20.98 -10.87 -2.70
N GLY A 110 -21.50 -11.60 -1.72
CA GLY A 110 -22.32 -11.07 -0.64
C GLY A 110 -21.57 -10.06 0.24
N PRO A 111 -22.28 -9.48 1.22
CA PRO A 111 -21.66 -8.65 2.23
C PRO A 111 -20.57 -9.43 2.97
N GLY A 112 -19.32 -8.95 2.89
CA GLY A 112 -18.17 -9.58 3.55
C GLY A 112 -17.53 -10.73 2.80
N GLU A 113 -18.11 -11.19 1.69
CA GLU A 113 -17.50 -12.21 0.85
C GLU A 113 -16.54 -11.58 -0.16
N TYR A 114 -15.54 -12.36 -0.58
CA TYR A 114 -14.51 -11.93 -1.50
C TYR A 114 -14.40 -12.88 -2.68
N THR A 115 -14.03 -12.34 -3.84
CA THR A 115 -13.70 -13.09 -5.05
C THR A 115 -12.23 -12.97 -5.43
N SER A 116 -11.55 -11.91 -4.99
CA SER A 116 -10.10 -11.76 -5.09
C SER A 116 -9.63 -10.60 -4.22
N ILE A 117 -9.06 -10.93 -3.07
CA ILE A 117 -8.49 -9.97 -2.15
C ILE A 117 -7.17 -9.47 -2.76
N GLY A 118 -7.18 -8.22 -3.25
CA GLY A 118 -6.00 -7.63 -3.88
C GLY A 118 -5.10 -6.87 -2.91
N ARG A 119 -5.67 -6.39 -1.79
CA ARG A 119 -4.92 -5.57 -0.81
C ARG A 119 -5.64 -5.49 0.53
N ILE A 120 -4.86 -5.36 1.60
CA ILE A 120 -5.29 -4.92 2.91
C ILE A 120 -4.58 -3.60 3.28
N GLY A 121 -5.25 -2.75 4.04
CA GLY A 121 -4.73 -1.48 4.52
C GLY A 121 -5.39 -1.08 5.85
N ILE A 122 -4.89 -0.01 6.45
CA ILE A 122 -5.48 0.59 7.64
C ILE A 122 -5.82 2.06 7.36
N GLY A 123 -7.02 2.48 7.73
CA GLY A 123 -7.47 3.86 7.65
C GLY A 123 -6.81 4.72 8.72
N VAL A 124 -6.88 6.05 8.53
CA VAL A 124 -6.40 7.03 9.52
C VAL A 124 -7.18 6.97 10.84
N ASP A 125 -8.38 6.39 10.81
CA ASP A 125 -9.24 6.10 11.95
C ASP A 125 -8.90 4.76 12.64
N GLY A 126 -7.82 4.08 12.22
CA GLY A 126 -7.39 2.80 12.77
C GLY A 126 -8.20 1.60 12.28
N VAL A 127 -9.10 1.81 11.31
CA VAL A 127 -9.99 0.74 10.81
C VAL A 127 -9.30 -0.02 9.68
N PRO A 128 -9.13 -1.34 9.79
CA PRO A 128 -8.63 -2.15 8.69
C PRO A 128 -9.64 -2.18 7.55
N PHE A 129 -9.14 -2.13 6.32
CA PHE A 129 -9.94 -2.26 5.12
C PHE A 129 -9.30 -3.21 4.13
N VAL A 130 -10.15 -3.84 3.33
CA VAL A 130 -9.75 -4.80 2.30
C VAL A 130 -10.28 -4.32 0.96
N PHE A 131 -9.44 -4.42 -0.07
CA PHE A 131 -9.85 -4.15 -1.44
C PHE A 131 -9.99 -5.46 -2.21
N ASP A 132 -11.23 -5.77 -2.61
CA ASP A 132 -11.50 -6.82 -3.59
C ASP A 132 -11.32 -6.24 -5.00
N SER A 133 -10.31 -6.76 -5.71
CA SER A 133 -9.92 -6.25 -7.01
C SER A 133 -10.93 -6.59 -8.11
N ARG A 134 -11.60 -7.74 -8.01
CA ARG A 134 -12.58 -8.23 -9.00
C ARG A 134 -13.94 -7.61 -8.79
N GLN A 135 -14.35 -7.42 -7.54
CA GLN A 135 -15.58 -6.70 -7.17
C GLN A 135 -15.39 -5.18 -7.21
N ARG A 136 -14.15 -4.70 -7.28
CA ARG A 136 -13.79 -3.26 -7.22
C ARG A 136 -14.38 -2.61 -5.97
N ARG A 137 -14.27 -3.29 -4.83
CA ARG A 137 -14.96 -2.92 -3.58
C ARG A 137 -13.97 -2.80 -2.45
N PHE A 138 -14.06 -1.71 -1.69
CA PHE A 138 -13.46 -1.62 -0.37
C PHE A 138 -14.43 -2.17 0.68
N THR A 139 -13.97 -2.99 1.59
CA THR A 139 -14.72 -3.45 2.77
C THR A 139 -13.97 -2.99 4.01
N PHE A 140 -14.64 -2.27 4.89
CA PHE A 140 -14.12 -1.81 6.18
C PHE A 140 -14.55 -2.80 7.26
N LEU A 141 -13.61 -3.16 8.12
CA LEU A 141 -13.74 -4.33 8.97
C LEU A 141 -13.60 -3.97 10.45
N GLU A 142 -14.31 -4.73 11.25
CA GLU A 142 -14.03 -4.97 12.66
C GLU A 142 -13.70 -6.45 12.84
N PRO A 143 -13.05 -6.85 13.93
CA PRO A 143 -12.77 -8.25 14.18
C PRO A 143 -14.06 -9.09 14.16
N GLY A 144 -14.21 -9.93 13.14
CA GLY A 144 -15.36 -10.82 12.97
C GLY A 144 -16.61 -10.18 12.32
N TRP A 145 -16.60 -8.90 11.96
CA TRP A 145 -17.76 -8.24 11.35
C TRP A 145 -17.39 -7.15 10.34
N ILE A 146 -18.34 -6.81 9.45
CA ILE A 146 -18.17 -5.78 8.42
C ILE A 146 -18.77 -4.47 8.91
N ARG A 147 -17.92 -3.46 9.08
CA ARG A 147 -18.37 -2.11 9.41
C ARG A 147 -19.10 -1.44 8.24
N GLY A 148 -18.68 -1.73 7.02
CA GLY A 148 -19.32 -1.23 5.80
C GLY A 148 -18.50 -1.56 4.56
N HIS A 149 -19.02 -1.19 3.39
CA HIS A 149 -18.29 -1.35 2.14
C HIS A 149 -18.57 -0.21 1.16
N HIS A 150 -17.63 0.04 0.25
CA HIS A 150 -17.72 1.07 -0.77
C HIS A 150 -17.29 0.52 -2.13
N ALA A 151 -18.22 0.45 -3.08
CA ALA A 151 -17.93 0.01 -4.43
C ALA A 151 -17.39 1.17 -5.30
N LEU A 152 -16.26 0.94 -5.96
CA LEU A 152 -15.70 1.86 -6.93
C LEU A 152 -16.50 1.80 -8.23
N HIS A 153 -17.42 2.75 -8.37
CA HIS A 153 -18.16 2.96 -9.60
C HIS A 153 -17.21 3.46 -10.68
N ARG A 154 -17.31 2.91 -11.90
CA ARG A 154 -16.70 3.58 -13.05
C ARG A 154 -17.46 4.88 -13.27
N PRO A 155 -16.78 6.04 -13.38
CA PRO A 155 -17.44 7.19 -13.98
C PRO A 155 -17.94 6.78 -15.37
N ARG A 156 -19.17 7.19 -15.74
CA ARG A 156 -19.65 7.04 -17.12
C ARG A 156 -18.55 7.60 -18.02
N ALA A 157 -18.10 6.78 -18.98
CA ALA A 157 -16.95 7.09 -19.80
C ALA A 157 -17.16 8.41 -20.57
N THR A 158 -16.69 9.52 -20.03
CA THR A 158 -16.22 10.62 -20.86
C THR A 158 -14.84 10.20 -21.35
N ARG A 159 -14.71 10.13 -22.68
CA ARG A 159 -13.53 9.70 -23.42
C ARG A 159 -12.27 10.42 -22.90
N ALA A 160 -11.55 9.82 -21.95
CA ALA A 160 -10.28 10.32 -21.47
C ALA A 160 -9.41 9.18 -20.93
N HIS A 161 -8.36 8.92 -21.71
CA HIS A 161 -7.11 8.20 -21.48
C HIS A 161 -7.00 7.19 -20.32
N ARG A 162 -6.79 5.96 -20.76
CA ARG A 162 -6.32 4.79 -20.02
C ARG A 162 -4.95 5.08 -19.39
N HIS A 163 -4.92 5.32 -18.09
CA HIS A 163 -3.78 5.03 -17.24
C HIS A 163 -4.33 4.48 -15.92
N ASP A 164 -4.50 3.16 -15.86
CA ASP A 164 -4.73 2.44 -14.60
C ASP A 164 -3.40 2.45 -13.82
N ARG A 165 -3.08 3.59 -13.20
CA ARG A 165 -2.02 3.70 -12.19
C ARG A 165 -2.71 3.72 -10.84
N PHE A 166 -2.53 2.66 -10.06
CA PHE A 166 -2.88 2.65 -8.64
C PHE A 166 -2.22 3.86 -7.94
N PRO A 167 -2.92 4.56 -7.04
CA PRO A 167 -2.25 5.53 -6.18
C PRO A 167 -1.28 4.78 -5.25
N GLY A 168 -0.07 5.32 -5.11
CA GLY A 168 0.99 4.80 -4.25
C GLY A 168 0.62 4.77 -2.76
N PRO A 169 1.59 4.52 -1.86
CA PRO A 169 1.36 4.18 -0.45
C PRO A 169 0.68 5.25 0.44
N HIS A 170 0.23 6.39 -0.12
CA HIS A 170 -0.46 7.46 0.59
C HIS A 170 -1.87 7.76 0.05
N ALA A 171 -2.61 6.73 -0.36
CA ALA A 171 -4.02 6.92 -0.73
C ALA A 171 -4.87 7.22 0.52
N VAL A 172 -4.95 8.49 0.90
CA VAL A 172 -5.90 8.97 1.91
C VAL A 172 -7.29 8.99 1.28
N LEU A 173 -8.11 7.98 1.56
CA LEU A 173 -9.52 8.01 1.22
C LEU A 173 -10.23 9.02 2.16
N ARG A 174 -10.42 10.25 1.69
CA ARG A 174 -11.34 11.19 2.36
C ARG A 174 -12.77 10.79 2.02
N VAL A 175 -13.44 10.13 2.95
CA VAL A 175 -14.89 9.92 2.88
C VAL A 175 -15.58 11.24 3.27
N GLY A 176 -15.86 12.08 2.27
CA GLY A 176 -16.60 13.32 2.49
C GLY A 176 -18.11 13.04 2.58
N THR A 177 -18.75 13.52 3.66
CA THR A 177 -20.21 13.69 3.68
C THR A 177 -20.54 14.81 2.67
N GLY A 178 -21.28 14.46 1.61
CA GLY A 178 -21.38 15.30 0.42
C GLY A 178 -21.98 16.70 0.66
N ARG A 179 -21.41 17.71 -0.03
CA ARG A 179 -22.04 18.90 -0.67
C ARG A 179 -20.98 19.77 -1.40
N PRO A 180 -21.38 20.70 -2.30
CA PRO A 180 -20.93 20.71 -3.69
C PRO A 180 -19.64 21.50 -3.99
N ASN A 181 -19.01 21.07 -5.08
CA ASN A 181 -17.80 21.60 -5.71
C ASN A 181 -17.88 23.12 -6.05
N PRO A 182 -16.97 23.98 -5.54
CA PRO A 182 -16.92 25.41 -5.85
C PRO A 182 -16.05 25.78 -7.07
N TRP A 183 -15.66 24.84 -7.94
CA TRP A 183 -14.92 25.17 -9.16
C TRP A 183 -15.84 25.52 -10.34
N ARG A 184 -16.52 26.67 -10.25
CA ARG A 184 -16.96 27.45 -11.41
C ARG A 184 -16.38 28.86 -11.32
N ARG A 185 -15.22 29.06 -11.97
CA ARG A 185 -14.82 30.27 -12.71
C ARG A 185 -13.34 30.17 -13.02
N CYS A 186 -13.03 29.91 -14.29
CA CYS A 186 -11.87 30.45 -15.02
C CYS A 186 -11.89 29.83 -16.43
N ALA A 187 -12.46 30.56 -17.39
CA ALA A 187 -12.01 30.68 -18.79
C ALA A 187 -13.11 31.43 -19.56
N GLY A 188 -12.77 32.64 -20.02
CA GLY A 188 -13.64 33.48 -20.84
C GLY A 188 -13.55 33.17 -22.33
N GLY A 189 -14.26 33.99 -23.11
CA GLY A 189 -13.94 34.26 -24.51
C GLY A 189 -14.76 33.53 -25.56
N GLY A 190 -15.91 34.12 -25.92
CA GLY A 190 -16.39 34.33 -27.28
C GLY A 190 -16.41 33.17 -28.29
N HIS A 191 -17.60 32.69 -28.62
CA HIS A 191 -18.21 32.98 -29.93
C HIS A 191 -19.69 32.55 -29.92
N GLY A 192 -20.57 33.49 -30.24
CA GLY A 192 -22.00 33.25 -30.34
C GLY A 192 -22.38 32.41 -31.55
N ARG A 193 -23.46 31.63 -31.40
CA ARG A 193 -24.63 31.69 -32.29
C ARG A 193 -25.74 30.76 -31.77
N ARG A 194 -26.95 31.32 -31.85
CA ARG A 194 -28.27 30.71 -31.94
C ARG A 194 -28.78 29.94 -30.72
N GLU A 195 -29.55 30.69 -29.95
CA GLU A 195 -30.80 30.23 -29.34
C GLU A 195 -31.62 29.46 -30.36
N GLU A 196 -31.94 28.21 -30.05
CA GLU A 196 -33.14 27.56 -30.56
C GLU A 196 -33.94 27.02 -29.38
N ASN A 197 -35.11 27.62 -29.30
CA ASN A 197 -36.20 27.43 -28.38
C ASN A 197 -36.81 26.03 -28.58
N LEU A 198 -36.92 25.22 -27.53
CA LEU A 198 -37.88 24.12 -27.49
C LEU A 198 -38.44 23.96 -26.08
N ASP A 199 -39.48 24.76 -25.90
CA ASP A 199 -40.57 24.62 -24.97
C ASP A 199 -41.20 23.20 -25.00
N SER A 200 -41.84 22.87 -23.87
CA SER A 200 -42.92 21.90 -23.71
C SER A 200 -42.59 20.39 -23.70
N ARG A 201 -42.65 19.80 -22.50
CA ARG A 201 -43.64 18.77 -22.10
C ARG A 201 -43.24 18.07 -20.79
N LEU A 202 -43.80 18.56 -19.68
CA LEU A 202 -44.09 17.74 -18.49
C LEU A 202 -45.38 16.93 -18.73
N PRO A 203 -45.58 15.83 -18.00
CA PRO A 203 -46.74 15.81 -17.13
C PRO A 203 -46.44 15.37 -15.69
N GLU A 204 -47.18 16.01 -14.79
CA GLU A 204 -47.35 15.68 -13.37
C GLU A 204 -48.31 14.50 -13.16
N HIS A 205 -48.41 14.10 -11.88
CA HIS A 205 -49.33 13.14 -11.22
C HIS A 205 -48.79 11.70 -11.18
N VAL A 206 -48.60 11.08 -10.01
CA VAL A 206 -49.62 10.84 -8.96
C VAL A 206 -49.02 10.90 -7.55
N ARG A 207 -49.73 11.60 -6.66
CA ARG A 207 -49.58 11.57 -5.19
C ARG A 207 -50.24 10.31 -4.61
N GLY A 208 -49.68 9.75 -3.54
CA GLY A 208 -50.46 9.02 -2.53
C GLY A 208 -49.82 7.74 -2.00
N GLY A 209 -49.54 7.70 -0.69
CA GLY A 209 -49.18 6.48 0.04
C GLY A 209 -48.32 6.77 1.27
N GLY A 210 -48.96 6.97 2.43
CA GLY A 210 -48.31 7.16 3.73
C GLY A 210 -47.64 5.88 4.28
N PRO A 211 -46.96 5.98 5.44
CA PRO A 211 -46.14 4.89 5.99
C PRO A 211 -46.98 3.81 6.67
N VAL A 212 -46.61 2.54 6.47
CA VAL A 212 -47.13 1.39 7.21
C VAL A 212 -46.12 1.01 8.29
N GLU A 213 -46.55 1.11 9.54
CA GLU A 213 -45.88 0.67 10.76
C GLU A 213 -46.39 -0.75 11.09
N LEU A 214 -45.47 -1.70 11.31
CA LEU A 214 -45.80 -3.02 11.85
C LEU A 214 -44.89 -3.28 13.06
N ALA A 215 -45.53 -3.44 14.21
CA ALA A 215 -44.97 -3.83 15.50
C ALA A 215 -44.65 -5.36 15.53
N PRO A 216 -43.87 -5.84 16.52
CA PRO A 216 -43.35 -7.20 16.53
C PRO A 216 -44.34 -8.22 17.11
N GLU A 217 -44.36 -9.43 16.56
CA GLU A 217 -44.98 -10.59 17.20
C GLU A 217 -43.97 -11.31 18.11
N THR A 218 -44.55 -11.87 19.16
CA THR A 218 -43.99 -12.58 20.33
C THR A 218 -43.10 -13.78 20.05
#